data_AF-A0A957H367-F1
#
_entry.id   AF-A0A957H367-F1
#
_cell.length_a   1.000
_cell.length_b   1.000
_cell.length_c   1.000
_cell.angle_alpha   90.00
_cell.angle_beta   90.00
_cell.angle_gamma   90.00
#
_symmetry.space_group_name_H-M   'P 1'
#
loop_
_entity.id
_entity.type
_entity.pdbx_description
1 polymer ?
#
loop_
_entity_poly.entity_id
_entity_poly.type
_entity_poly.pdbx_seq_one_letter_code
_entity_poly.pdbx_strand_id
1 'polypeptide(L)'
;GLIAGNESYRGGAVMVQTGTFNFSGGTLESNTANYGGAVYLNNETAYMYQSGGIVASNKATTTTDYGGGAFYVTLGHYIGTGGEIRENFSHYYGGAVSIANGTASFDGMSIISNTATITGGLIHLRDNGAVVTITNNIIRGNVPNAVASTNADVDVFFEGNDVSYHAVALHMPFGRMLAYANNFENNTVAIDAAGNGGFDGRHNWFGAGATEVSAGDADAFAFRLGAPRADWSASGSLADSSSGRLATIAATSGTGTAIIISHGRDANDEPFATNAFNLRCSDYFDFYVIDGSPGSTWDISVPVDDTVSCESGVAGGTVATNLLYKFVTSSTVPGAPDTSCSSADCWELWSDFGTISRSGTAGSYNLTAEDVPLAELLGTPFVAGLRSTPTAISLSTFAPEVPAGSALIALTAIAALLLLLTVVTLYTQRRILP
;
A
#
# COMPACT_ATOMS: atom_id res chain seq x y z
N GLY A 1 -0.34 -35.18 -15.85
CA GLY A 1 -0.16 -35.68 -17.23
C GLY A 1 0.63 -34.68 -18.04
N LEU A 2 1.16 -35.07 -19.19
CA LEU A 2 1.91 -34.21 -20.11
C LEU A 2 1.18 -34.15 -21.46
N ILE A 3 0.96 -32.94 -21.97
CA ILE A 3 0.51 -32.71 -23.36
C ILE A 3 1.58 -31.83 -24.02
N ALA A 4 2.33 -32.41 -24.94
CA ALA A 4 3.49 -31.74 -25.51
C ALA A 4 3.78 -32.10 -26.96
N GLY A 5 4.49 -31.20 -27.66
CA GLY A 5 4.98 -31.41 -29.01
C GLY A 5 3.89 -31.44 -30.08
N ASN A 6 2.70 -30.90 -29.78
CA ASN A 6 1.61 -30.84 -30.75
C ASN A 6 1.76 -29.62 -31.65
N GLU A 7 1.36 -29.76 -32.91
CA GLU A 7 1.32 -28.68 -33.89
C GLU A 7 -0.10 -28.53 -34.46
N SER A 8 -0.67 -27.34 -34.36
CA SER A 8 -2.03 -27.04 -34.82
C SER A 8 -2.11 -25.66 -35.46
N TYR A 9 -3.22 -25.35 -36.12
CA TYR A 9 -3.52 -23.98 -36.52
C TYR A 9 -4.01 -23.13 -35.32
N ARG A 10 -4.74 -23.74 -34.39
CA ARG A 10 -5.36 -23.08 -33.22
C ARG A 10 -5.25 -23.98 -32.00
N GLY A 11 -4.67 -23.47 -30.92
CA GLY A 11 -4.54 -24.23 -29.68
C GLY A 11 -3.69 -25.47 -29.88
N GLY A 12 -2.36 -25.35 -29.77
CA GLY A 12 -1.45 -26.46 -30.05
C GLY A 12 -1.83 -27.72 -29.27
N ALA A 13 -2.18 -27.56 -27.99
CA ALA A 13 -2.69 -28.63 -27.15
C ALA A 13 -4.22 -28.72 -27.15
N VAL A 14 -4.90 -27.58 -26.96
CA VAL A 14 -6.35 -27.54 -26.72
C VAL A 14 -6.99 -26.35 -27.45
N MET A 15 -8.05 -26.62 -28.21
CA MET A 15 -8.96 -25.59 -28.68
C MET A 15 -10.32 -25.74 -27.99
N VAL A 16 -10.72 -24.70 -27.25
CA VAL A 16 -12.06 -24.62 -26.66
C VAL A 16 -12.90 -23.71 -27.54
N GLN A 17 -13.75 -24.33 -28.36
CA GLN A 17 -14.71 -23.58 -29.15
C GLN A 17 -15.92 -23.18 -28.31
N THR A 18 -16.46 -24.11 -27.52
CA THR A 18 -17.50 -23.88 -26.52
C THR A 18 -17.27 -24.87 -25.36
N GLY A 19 -17.81 -24.58 -24.18
CA GLY A 19 -17.69 -25.44 -23.00
C GLY A 19 -16.46 -25.12 -22.15
N THR A 20 -16.03 -26.08 -21.34
CA THR A 20 -15.07 -25.84 -20.27
C THR A 20 -13.88 -26.79 -20.33
N PHE A 21 -12.68 -26.24 -20.22
CA PHE A 21 -11.44 -26.97 -19.98
C PHE A 21 -10.94 -26.72 -18.55
N ASN A 22 -10.92 -27.76 -17.72
CA ASN A 22 -10.40 -27.69 -16.35
C ASN A 22 -8.98 -28.24 -16.32
N PHE A 23 -8.01 -27.39 -15.97
CA PHE A 23 -6.60 -27.70 -15.86
C PHE A 23 -6.14 -27.53 -14.41
N SER A 24 -6.28 -28.59 -13.62
CA SER A 24 -5.93 -28.59 -12.19
C SER A 24 -4.50 -29.05 -11.90
N GLY A 25 -3.74 -29.46 -12.92
CA GLY A 25 -2.37 -29.94 -12.77
C GLY A 25 -1.84 -30.64 -14.03
N GLY A 26 -0.56 -31.04 -13.98
CA GLY A 26 0.16 -31.56 -15.15
C GLY A 26 0.87 -30.45 -15.93
N THR A 27 1.25 -30.75 -17.17
CA THR A 27 2.11 -29.89 -17.97
C THR A 27 1.58 -29.77 -19.40
N LEU A 28 1.42 -28.53 -19.89
CA LEU A 28 1.24 -28.19 -21.30
C LEU A 28 2.55 -27.58 -21.80
N GLU A 29 3.33 -28.31 -22.59
CA GLU A 29 4.69 -27.89 -22.92
C GLU A 29 5.06 -28.07 -24.39
N SER A 30 5.86 -27.16 -24.94
CA SER A 30 6.40 -27.29 -26.31
C SER A 30 5.33 -27.52 -27.39
N ASN A 31 4.11 -27.02 -27.18
CA ASN A 31 3.07 -27.04 -28.20
C ASN A 31 3.20 -25.80 -29.08
N THR A 32 2.88 -25.96 -30.36
CA THR A 32 3.02 -24.92 -31.36
C THR A 32 1.70 -24.71 -32.08
N ALA A 33 1.27 -23.46 -32.22
CA ALA A 33 0.16 -23.10 -33.09
C ALA A 33 0.34 -21.73 -33.71
N ASN A 34 -0.48 -21.39 -34.73
CA ASN A 34 -0.50 -20.02 -35.21
C ASN A 34 -1.07 -19.08 -34.15
N TYR A 35 -2.10 -19.52 -33.43
CA TYR A 35 -2.79 -18.76 -32.39
C TYR A 35 -3.00 -19.61 -31.14
N GLY A 36 -2.60 -19.10 -29.97
CA GLY A 36 -2.67 -19.83 -28.71
C GLY A 36 -1.76 -21.06 -28.73
N GLY A 37 -0.47 -20.87 -28.50
CA GLY A 37 0.53 -21.93 -28.68
C GLY A 37 0.19 -23.21 -27.90
N ALA A 38 -0.38 -23.09 -26.71
CA ALA A 38 -1.02 -24.19 -25.99
C ALA A 38 -2.55 -24.20 -26.17
N VAL A 39 -3.24 -23.11 -25.81
CA VAL A 39 -4.70 -23.07 -25.70
C VAL A 39 -5.30 -21.92 -26.48
N TYR A 40 -6.40 -22.18 -27.19
CA TYR A 40 -7.23 -21.17 -27.83
C TYR A 40 -8.65 -21.21 -27.25
N LEU A 41 -9.12 -20.09 -26.67
CA LEU A 41 -10.51 -19.87 -26.25
C LEU A 41 -11.26 -18.98 -27.27
N ASN A 42 -12.14 -19.59 -28.06
CA ASN A 42 -12.66 -18.96 -29.28
C ASN A 42 -13.96 -18.16 -29.13
N ASN A 43 -14.83 -18.56 -28.21
CA ASN A 43 -16.20 -18.05 -28.10
C ASN A 43 -16.51 -17.59 -26.68
N GLU A 44 -17.53 -16.76 -26.51
CA GLU A 44 -18.03 -16.28 -25.20
C GLU A 44 -18.37 -17.42 -24.24
N THR A 45 -18.76 -18.59 -24.76
CA THR A 45 -19.07 -19.77 -23.94
C THR A 45 -17.88 -20.71 -23.71
N ALA A 46 -16.66 -20.28 -24.06
CA ALA A 46 -15.42 -21.04 -23.85
C ALA A 46 -14.75 -20.62 -22.54
N TYR A 47 -14.61 -21.56 -21.62
CA TYR A 47 -13.98 -21.35 -20.31
C TYR A 47 -12.74 -22.21 -20.15
N MET A 48 -11.69 -21.63 -19.57
CA MET A 48 -10.56 -22.38 -19.03
C MET A 48 -10.36 -22.02 -17.56
N TYR A 49 -10.30 -23.04 -16.72
CA TYR A 49 -9.95 -22.91 -15.31
C TYR A 49 -8.58 -23.55 -15.07
N GLN A 50 -7.61 -22.76 -14.63
CA GLN A 50 -6.30 -23.23 -14.21
C GLN A 50 -6.17 -23.06 -12.69
N SER A 51 -6.06 -24.16 -11.96
CA SER A 51 -5.84 -24.13 -10.50
C SER A 51 -4.47 -24.65 -10.09
N GLY A 52 -3.66 -25.08 -11.06
CA GLY A 52 -2.32 -25.60 -10.85
C GLY A 52 -1.69 -26.01 -12.18
N GLY A 53 -0.57 -26.75 -12.10
CA GLY A 53 0.15 -27.22 -13.28
C GLY A 53 1.05 -26.17 -13.91
N ILE A 54 1.72 -26.58 -14.99
CA ILE A 54 2.77 -25.80 -15.66
C ILE A 54 2.38 -25.64 -17.14
N VAL A 55 2.40 -24.41 -17.63
CA VAL A 55 2.27 -24.08 -19.05
C VAL A 55 3.56 -23.44 -19.52
N ALA A 56 4.40 -24.24 -20.20
CA ALA A 56 5.79 -23.85 -20.47
C ALA A 56 6.21 -24.00 -21.93
N SER A 57 7.06 -23.10 -22.42
CA SER A 57 7.74 -23.27 -23.71
C SER A 57 6.81 -23.48 -24.91
N ASN A 58 5.56 -23.03 -24.84
CA ASN A 58 4.63 -23.09 -25.96
C ASN A 58 4.86 -21.91 -26.91
N LYS A 59 4.51 -22.09 -28.18
CA LYS A 59 4.85 -21.15 -29.25
C LYS A 59 3.65 -20.76 -30.11
N ALA A 60 3.39 -19.45 -30.20
CA ALA A 60 2.55 -18.85 -31.25
C ALA A 60 3.43 -18.40 -32.44
N THR A 61 3.12 -18.88 -33.64
CA THR A 61 3.97 -18.69 -34.83
C THR A 61 3.58 -17.53 -35.73
N THR A 62 2.38 -16.96 -35.55
CA THR A 62 1.92 -15.81 -36.33
C THR A 62 2.88 -14.62 -36.22
N THR A 63 3.16 -13.96 -37.35
CA THR A 63 4.07 -12.80 -37.44
C THR A 63 3.35 -11.52 -37.85
N THR A 64 2.04 -11.57 -38.10
CA THR A 64 1.30 -10.46 -38.73
C THR A 64 0.12 -9.96 -37.91
N ASP A 65 -0.53 -10.83 -37.13
CA ASP A 65 -1.64 -10.45 -36.24
C ASP A 65 -1.79 -11.48 -35.11
N TYR A 66 -2.39 -11.07 -33.99
CA TYR A 66 -2.71 -11.90 -32.83
C TYR A 66 -1.47 -12.42 -32.07
N GLY A 67 -1.62 -13.51 -31.31
CA GLY A 67 -0.50 -14.17 -30.67
C GLY A 67 -0.94 -15.10 -29.54
N GLY A 68 -0.38 -14.90 -28.34
CA GLY A 68 -0.64 -15.76 -27.20
C GLY A 68 0.24 -17.00 -27.22
N GLY A 69 1.50 -16.88 -26.79
CA GLY A 69 2.46 -17.99 -26.80
C GLY A 69 1.98 -19.18 -25.98
N ALA A 70 1.36 -18.93 -24.81
CA ALA A 70 0.57 -19.93 -24.09
C ALA A 70 -0.89 -19.93 -24.58
N PHE A 71 -1.59 -18.80 -24.39
CA PHE A 71 -3.04 -18.74 -24.54
C PHE A 71 -3.46 -17.62 -25.47
N TYR A 72 -4.45 -17.90 -26.31
CA TYR A 72 -5.16 -16.87 -27.04
C TYR A 72 -6.63 -16.85 -26.68
N VAL A 73 -7.09 -15.71 -26.17
CA VAL A 73 -8.46 -15.49 -25.69
C VAL A 73 -9.15 -14.49 -26.60
N THR A 74 -9.98 -14.96 -27.53
CA THR A 74 -10.69 -14.03 -28.44
C THR A 74 -11.95 -13.46 -27.83
N LEU A 75 -12.80 -14.34 -27.31
CA LEU A 75 -14.09 -14.00 -26.70
C LEU A 75 -14.32 -14.78 -25.39
N GLY A 76 -13.51 -15.81 -25.12
CA GLY A 76 -13.71 -16.67 -23.98
C GLY A 76 -13.18 -16.10 -22.67
N HIS A 77 -13.11 -16.97 -21.67
CA HIS A 77 -12.77 -16.63 -20.30
C HIS A 77 -11.66 -17.52 -19.77
N TYR A 78 -10.54 -16.92 -19.39
CA TYR A 78 -9.47 -17.60 -18.66
C TYR A 78 -9.53 -17.23 -17.17
N ILE A 79 -9.50 -18.23 -16.29
CA ILE A 79 -9.48 -18.03 -14.84
C ILE A 79 -8.34 -18.88 -14.25
N GLY A 80 -7.28 -18.21 -13.82
CA GLY A 80 -6.13 -18.80 -13.14
C GLY A 80 -6.16 -18.48 -11.65
N THR A 81 -6.03 -19.50 -10.80
CA THR A 81 -5.99 -19.39 -9.31
C THR A 81 -4.73 -20.02 -8.71
N GLY A 82 -3.78 -20.38 -9.58
CA GLY A 82 -2.54 -21.03 -9.20
C GLY A 82 -1.87 -21.74 -10.37
N GLY A 83 -0.61 -22.14 -10.16
CA GLY A 83 0.23 -22.76 -11.19
C GLY A 83 1.20 -21.79 -11.83
N GLU A 84 1.90 -22.28 -12.84
CA GLU A 84 3.02 -21.58 -13.48
C GLU A 84 2.77 -21.39 -14.97
N ILE A 85 3.05 -20.19 -15.48
CA ILE A 85 3.10 -19.89 -16.92
C ILE A 85 4.46 -19.30 -17.23
N ARG A 86 5.32 -20.06 -17.92
CA ARG A 86 6.69 -19.61 -18.15
C ARG A 86 7.26 -19.90 -19.52
N GLU A 87 8.23 -19.09 -19.94
CA GLU A 87 9.04 -19.35 -21.13
C GLU A 87 8.23 -19.56 -22.42
N ASN A 88 6.98 -19.09 -22.45
CA ASN A 88 6.15 -19.16 -23.65
C ASN A 88 6.55 -18.03 -24.60
N PHE A 89 6.42 -18.28 -25.89
CA PHE A 89 6.90 -17.38 -26.92
C PHE A 89 5.80 -17.05 -27.94
N SER A 90 5.67 -15.77 -28.24
CA SER A 90 4.85 -15.27 -29.35
C SER A 90 5.70 -14.46 -30.33
N HIS A 91 5.59 -14.80 -31.62
CA HIS A 91 6.23 -14.01 -32.69
C HIS A 91 5.61 -12.62 -32.88
N TYR A 92 4.46 -12.34 -32.27
CA TYR A 92 3.78 -11.04 -32.40
C TYR A 92 3.40 -10.49 -31.02
N TYR A 93 2.14 -10.67 -30.57
CA TYR A 93 1.66 -10.16 -29.28
C TYR A 93 1.50 -11.23 -28.20
N GLY A 94 1.61 -10.88 -26.93
CA GLY A 94 1.18 -11.75 -25.82
C GLY A 94 2.08 -12.98 -25.65
N GLY A 95 3.23 -12.84 -25.00
CA GLY A 95 4.18 -13.94 -24.83
C GLY A 95 3.58 -15.11 -24.05
N ALA A 96 2.89 -14.82 -22.95
CA ALA A 96 1.97 -15.79 -22.34
C ALA A 96 0.59 -15.69 -22.99
N VAL A 97 -0.09 -14.55 -22.85
CA VAL A 97 -1.50 -14.43 -23.23
C VAL A 97 -1.73 -13.25 -24.15
N SER A 98 -2.47 -13.46 -25.23
CA SER A 98 -3.08 -12.37 -25.98
C SER A 98 -4.60 -12.44 -25.81
N ILE A 99 -5.20 -11.29 -25.52
CA ILE A 99 -6.63 -11.16 -25.22
C ILE A 99 -7.21 -10.12 -26.18
N ALA A 100 -8.28 -10.51 -26.86
CA ALA A 100 -9.07 -9.61 -27.68
C ALA A 100 -10.31 -9.14 -26.89
N ASN A 101 -11.51 -9.58 -27.25
CA ASN A 101 -12.76 -9.19 -26.61
C ASN A 101 -13.21 -10.17 -25.50
N GLY A 102 -12.27 -10.94 -24.94
CA GLY A 102 -12.54 -11.89 -23.86
C GLY A 102 -12.11 -11.35 -22.49
N THR A 103 -12.21 -12.19 -21.46
CA THR A 103 -11.74 -11.84 -20.11
C THR A 103 -10.69 -12.80 -19.59
N ALA A 104 -9.84 -12.29 -18.70
CA ALA A 104 -8.86 -13.12 -18.00
C ALA A 104 -8.70 -12.68 -16.54
N SER A 105 -8.59 -13.66 -15.64
CA SER A 105 -8.24 -13.46 -14.24
C SER A 105 -7.02 -14.30 -13.88
N PHE A 106 -6.06 -13.69 -13.18
CA PHE A 106 -4.84 -14.33 -12.70
C PHE A 106 -4.73 -14.05 -11.21
N ASP A 107 -4.87 -15.06 -10.37
CA ASP A 107 -4.75 -14.95 -8.92
C ASP A 107 -3.75 -15.97 -8.39
N GLY A 108 -2.77 -15.52 -7.60
CA GLY A 108 -1.82 -16.41 -6.93
C GLY A 108 -0.91 -17.21 -7.87
N MET A 109 -0.63 -16.71 -9.07
CA MET A 109 0.16 -17.42 -10.09
C MET A 109 1.63 -16.99 -10.13
N SER A 110 2.47 -17.86 -10.69
CA SER A 110 3.85 -17.54 -11.08
C SER A 110 3.94 -17.38 -12.59
N ILE A 111 4.29 -16.18 -13.08
CA ILE A 111 4.29 -15.86 -14.51
C ILE A 111 5.64 -15.26 -14.92
N ILE A 112 6.50 -16.10 -15.50
CA ILE A 112 7.94 -15.84 -15.57
C ILE A 112 8.49 -16.01 -16.98
N SER A 113 9.30 -15.06 -17.43
CA SER A 113 10.12 -15.19 -18.66
C SER A 113 9.33 -15.50 -19.94
N ASN A 114 8.08 -15.08 -20.03
CA ASN A 114 7.32 -15.17 -21.27
C ASN A 114 7.72 -14.03 -22.21
N THR A 115 7.79 -14.32 -23.50
CA THR A 115 8.38 -13.43 -24.50
C THR A 115 7.45 -13.20 -25.68
N ALA A 116 7.18 -11.93 -25.99
CA ALA A 116 6.60 -11.49 -27.24
C ALA A 116 7.66 -10.74 -28.05
N THR A 117 7.53 -10.74 -29.38
CA THR A 117 8.45 -9.94 -30.22
C THR A 117 8.05 -8.47 -30.27
N ILE A 118 6.75 -8.16 -30.19
CA ILE A 118 6.24 -6.78 -30.31
C ILE A 118 5.93 -6.17 -28.94
N THR A 119 4.95 -6.70 -28.21
CA THR A 119 4.59 -6.20 -26.89
C THR A 119 3.78 -7.22 -26.08
N GLY A 120 3.67 -6.99 -24.76
CA GLY A 120 2.94 -7.83 -23.82
C GLY A 120 3.60 -9.19 -23.66
N GLY A 121 4.79 -9.25 -23.06
CA GLY A 121 5.47 -10.49 -22.74
C GLY A 121 4.64 -11.42 -21.86
N LEU A 122 3.93 -10.87 -20.86
CA LEU A 122 2.93 -11.62 -20.10
C LEU A 122 1.55 -11.51 -20.79
N ILE A 123 0.97 -10.32 -20.86
CA ILE A 123 -0.37 -10.11 -21.44
C ILE A 123 -0.31 -8.98 -22.46
N HIS A 124 -0.94 -9.23 -23.61
CA HIS A 124 -1.31 -8.20 -24.55
C HIS A 124 -2.83 -8.09 -24.67
N LEU A 125 -3.37 -6.89 -24.49
CA LEU A 125 -4.78 -6.57 -24.67
C LEU A 125 -5.00 -5.81 -25.98
N ARG A 126 -6.00 -6.22 -26.75
CA ARG A 126 -6.40 -5.58 -28.02
C ARG A 126 -7.92 -5.57 -28.18
N ASP A 127 -8.39 -4.87 -29.19
CA ASP A 127 -9.81 -4.68 -29.52
C ASP A 127 -10.60 -3.99 -28.38
N ASN A 128 -11.93 -4.00 -28.47
CA ASN A 128 -12.80 -3.18 -27.62
C ASN A 128 -13.66 -4.08 -26.73
N GLY A 129 -13.25 -4.24 -25.47
CA GLY A 129 -13.97 -5.01 -24.46
C GLY A 129 -13.13 -5.99 -23.65
N ALA A 130 -11.80 -5.99 -23.81
CA ALA A 130 -10.94 -6.83 -22.99
C ALA A 130 -10.98 -6.36 -21.52
N VAL A 131 -11.29 -7.29 -20.60
CA VAL A 131 -11.25 -7.02 -19.15
C VAL A 131 -10.32 -8.02 -18.48
N VAL A 132 -9.35 -7.51 -17.73
CA VAL A 132 -8.32 -8.33 -17.11
C VAL A 132 -8.11 -7.97 -15.65
N THR A 133 -8.09 -8.98 -14.78
CA THR A 133 -7.80 -8.84 -13.36
C THR A 133 -6.56 -9.67 -13.02
N ILE A 134 -5.55 -9.04 -12.41
CA ILE A 134 -4.25 -9.64 -12.11
C ILE A 134 -3.97 -9.35 -10.64
N THR A 135 -4.12 -10.37 -9.79
CA THR A 135 -4.05 -10.27 -8.33
C THR A 135 -3.02 -11.22 -7.73
N ASN A 136 -2.25 -10.77 -6.75
CA ASN A 136 -1.40 -11.65 -5.93
C ASN A 136 -0.42 -12.54 -6.72
N ASN A 137 0.08 -12.08 -7.87
CA ASN A 137 0.96 -12.86 -8.73
C ASN A 137 2.42 -12.51 -8.51
N ILE A 138 3.31 -13.48 -8.77
CA ILE A 138 4.73 -13.25 -8.99
C ILE A 138 4.96 -13.10 -10.50
N ILE A 139 5.31 -11.90 -10.93
CA ILE A 139 5.49 -11.54 -12.34
C ILE A 139 6.94 -11.13 -12.57
N ARG A 140 7.67 -11.92 -13.35
CA ARG A 140 9.13 -11.71 -13.48
C ARG A 140 9.66 -11.86 -14.90
N GLY A 141 10.40 -10.85 -15.36
CA GLY A 141 11.22 -10.94 -16.56
C GLY A 141 10.44 -11.26 -17.84
N ASN A 142 9.18 -10.84 -17.93
CA ASN A 142 8.39 -11.02 -19.15
C ASN A 142 8.76 -9.91 -20.16
N VAL A 143 9.06 -10.29 -21.41
CA VAL A 143 9.68 -9.39 -22.40
C VAL A 143 8.75 -9.18 -23.58
N PRO A 144 8.60 -7.94 -24.09
CA PRO A 144 9.31 -6.71 -23.69
C PRO A 144 8.69 -5.99 -22.48
N ASN A 145 7.41 -6.22 -22.20
CA ASN A 145 6.67 -5.68 -21.06
C ASN A 145 5.92 -6.79 -20.34
N ALA A 146 5.51 -6.63 -19.09
CA ALA A 146 4.59 -7.58 -18.47
C ALA A 146 3.21 -7.43 -19.11
N VAL A 147 2.59 -6.28 -18.95
CA VAL A 147 1.25 -5.99 -19.46
C VAL A 147 1.33 -4.87 -20.47
N ALA A 148 0.65 -5.03 -21.61
CA ALA A 148 0.53 -3.97 -22.58
C ALA A 148 -0.80 -3.94 -23.33
N SER A 149 -1.23 -2.75 -23.74
CA SER A 149 -2.42 -2.52 -24.56
C SER A 149 -2.09 -1.79 -25.86
N THR A 150 -2.85 -2.08 -26.93
CA THR A 150 -2.78 -1.33 -28.19
C THR A 150 -4.09 -0.61 -28.55
N ASN A 151 -5.12 -0.72 -27.71
CA ASN A 151 -6.47 -0.22 -27.98
C ASN A 151 -7.06 0.50 -26.75
N ALA A 152 -7.93 1.49 -27.00
CA ALA A 152 -8.45 2.41 -25.98
C ALA A 152 -9.59 1.86 -25.12
N ASP A 153 -10.25 0.78 -25.53
CA ASP A 153 -11.43 0.23 -24.85
C ASP A 153 -11.08 -1.09 -24.13
N VAL A 154 -10.10 -1.03 -23.22
CA VAL A 154 -9.69 -2.15 -22.37
C VAL A 154 -9.63 -1.73 -20.90
N ASP A 155 -9.96 -2.66 -20.00
CA ASP A 155 -9.93 -2.46 -18.56
C ASP A 155 -8.93 -3.42 -17.90
N VAL A 156 -8.00 -2.87 -17.12
CA VAL A 156 -7.00 -3.63 -16.37
C VAL A 156 -7.08 -3.30 -14.87
N PHE A 157 -7.26 -4.33 -14.05
CA PHE A 157 -7.15 -4.27 -12.60
C PHE A 157 -5.88 -5.02 -12.19
N PHE A 158 -4.89 -4.31 -11.65
CA PHE A 158 -3.57 -4.85 -11.36
C PHE A 158 -3.22 -4.63 -9.89
N GLU A 159 -3.45 -5.62 -9.05
CA GLU A 159 -3.59 -5.41 -7.60
C GLU A 159 -2.73 -6.42 -6.83
N GLY A 160 -1.97 -5.98 -5.83
CA GLY A 160 -1.32 -6.95 -4.92
C GLY A 160 -0.18 -7.78 -5.52
N ASN A 161 0.39 -7.42 -6.67
CA ASN A 161 1.39 -8.25 -7.36
C ASN A 161 2.83 -7.94 -6.91
N ASP A 162 3.72 -8.91 -7.11
CA ASP A 162 5.17 -8.75 -7.04
C ASP A 162 5.75 -8.75 -8.46
N VAL A 163 6.24 -7.59 -8.90
CA VAL A 163 6.61 -7.35 -10.30
C VAL A 163 8.07 -6.95 -10.41
N SER A 164 8.86 -7.73 -11.14
CA SER A 164 10.31 -7.50 -11.18
C SER A 164 11.02 -7.86 -12.48
N TYR A 165 12.16 -7.20 -12.70
CA TYR A 165 13.07 -7.44 -13.82
C TYR A 165 12.49 -7.16 -15.21
N HIS A 166 11.73 -6.07 -15.36
CA HIS A 166 11.26 -5.58 -16.65
C HIS A 166 12.01 -4.32 -17.07
N ALA A 167 12.20 -4.14 -18.39
CA ALA A 167 12.61 -2.84 -18.91
C ALA A 167 11.48 -1.80 -18.67
N VAL A 168 10.26 -2.16 -19.05
CA VAL A 168 9.04 -1.42 -18.70
C VAL A 168 8.01 -2.46 -18.25
N ALA A 169 7.53 -2.41 -17.01
CA ALA A 169 6.64 -3.46 -16.50
C ALA A 169 5.21 -3.33 -17.05
N LEU A 170 4.57 -2.19 -16.81
CA LEU A 170 3.24 -1.89 -17.34
C LEU A 170 3.37 -0.85 -18.46
N HIS A 171 2.98 -1.20 -19.69
CA HIS A 171 2.99 -0.29 -20.83
C HIS A 171 1.57 -0.11 -21.35
N MET A 172 0.86 0.90 -20.84
CA MET A 172 -0.56 1.14 -21.10
C MET A 172 -0.79 2.48 -21.79
N PRO A 173 -0.41 2.62 -23.07
CA PRO A 173 -0.66 3.85 -23.84
C PRO A 173 -2.15 4.07 -24.14
N PHE A 174 -2.99 3.06 -23.90
CA PHE A 174 -4.42 3.08 -24.16
C PHE A 174 -5.19 2.27 -23.10
N GLY A 175 -6.47 2.57 -22.92
CA GLY A 175 -7.33 1.86 -21.97
C GLY A 175 -7.39 2.51 -20.60
N ARG A 176 -8.14 1.87 -19.71
CA ARG A 176 -8.22 2.20 -18.28
C ARG A 176 -7.42 1.17 -17.50
N MET A 177 -6.64 1.64 -16.54
CA MET A 177 -5.91 0.78 -15.63
C MET A 177 -5.98 1.33 -14.21
N LEU A 178 -6.36 0.45 -13.29
CA LEU A 178 -6.25 0.67 -11.86
C LEU A 178 -5.18 -0.27 -11.33
N ALA A 179 -4.09 0.30 -10.83
CA ALA A 179 -2.96 -0.44 -10.29
C ALA A 179 -2.63 0.04 -8.88
N TYR A 180 -2.78 -0.81 -7.87
CA TYR A 180 -2.52 -0.47 -6.48
C TYR A 180 -2.03 -1.67 -5.67
N ALA A 181 -1.47 -1.39 -4.49
CA ALA A 181 -0.90 -2.38 -3.60
C ALA A 181 0.12 -3.30 -4.30
N ASN A 182 0.87 -2.85 -5.32
CA ASN A 182 1.89 -3.68 -5.96
C ASN A 182 3.29 -3.37 -5.44
N ASN A 183 4.17 -4.37 -5.49
CA ASN A 183 5.61 -4.22 -5.28
C ASN A 183 6.31 -4.28 -6.63
N PHE A 184 6.82 -3.14 -7.09
CA PHE A 184 7.69 -3.07 -8.24
C PHE A 184 9.15 -3.04 -7.77
N GLU A 185 9.93 -4.04 -8.18
CA GLU A 185 11.34 -4.13 -7.78
C GLU A 185 12.24 -4.44 -8.99
N ASN A 186 13.40 -3.78 -9.08
CA ASN A 186 14.38 -4.04 -10.14
C ASN A 186 13.82 -3.89 -11.58
N ASN A 187 12.80 -3.04 -11.77
CA ASN A 187 12.33 -2.61 -13.09
C ASN A 187 13.07 -1.33 -13.50
N THR A 188 13.36 -1.16 -14.79
CA THR A 188 13.95 0.12 -15.27
C THR A 188 12.89 1.22 -15.25
N VAL A 189 11.69 0.90 -15.72
CA VAL A 189 10.46 1.71 -15.58
C VAL A 189 9.34 0.78 -15.09
N ALA A 190 8.64 1.16 -14.02
CA ALA A 190 7.52 0.39 -13.53
C ALA A 190 6.28 0.60 -14.39
N ILE A 191 5.91 1.85 -14.65
CA ILE A 191 4.66 2.20 -15.32
C ILE A 191 4.92 3.25 -16.41
N ASP A 192 4.52 2.92 -17.63
CA ASP A 192 4.50 3.81 -18.78
C ASP A 192 3.05 3.86 -19.31
N ALA A 193 2.31 4.88 -18.89
CA ALA A 193 0.87 5.02 -19.16
C ALA A 193 0.52 6.29 -19.95
N ALA A 194 1.34 6.64 -20.95
CA ALA A 194 1.15 7.84 -21.74
C ALA A 194 -0.07 7.74 -22.69
N GLY A 195 -1.27 8.10 -22.23
CA GLY A 195 -2.42 8.32 -23.13
C GLY A 195 -3.82 8.19 -22.52
N ASN A 196 -4.51 9.33 -22.40
CA ASN A 196 -5.97 9.49 -22.31
C ASN A 196 -6.74 8.72 -21.21
N GLY A 197 -6.54 9.13 -19.96
CA GLY A 197 -7.68 9.57 -19.13
C GLY A 197 -8.30 8.58 -18.14
N GLY A 198 -7.75 7.38 -17.99
CA GLY A 198 -8.26 6.38 -17.03
C GLY A 198 -7.17 5.62 -16.26
N PHE A 199 -5.97 6.15 -16.17
CA PHE A 199 -4.91 5.49 -15.39
C PHE A 199 -4.90 6.01 -13.95
N ASP A 200 -4.94 5.09 -12.99
CA ASP A 200 -4.61 5.32 -11.59
C ASP A 200 -3.56 4.29 -11.16
N GLY A 201 -2.34 4.76 -10.91
CA GLY A 201 -1.19 3.97 -10.47
C GLY A 201 -0.72 4.31 -9.07
N ARG A 202 -1.55 4.96 -8.27
CA ARG A 202 -1.21 5.35 -6.90
C ARG A 202 -1.10 4.12 -5.99
N HIS A 203 -0.58 4.31 -4.79
CA HIS A 203 -0.54 3.28 -3.73
C HIS A 203 0.25 2.03 -4.11
N ASN A 204 1.35 2.20 -4.86
CA ASN A 204 2.30 1.14 -5.16
C ASN A 204 3.67 1.43 -4.53
N TRP A 205 4.41 0.37 -4.21
CA TRP A 205 5.81 0.48 -3.83
C TRP A 205 6.70 0.29 -5.06
N PHE A 206 7.65 1.20 -5.29
CA PHE A 206 8.50 1.21 -6.49
C PHE A 206 9.94 0.71 -6.26
N GLY A 207 10.20 0.14 -5.10
CA GLY A 207 11.54 -0.30 -4.70
C GLY A 207 12.30 0.77 -3.90
N ALA A 208 13.30 0.32 -3.14
CA ALA A 208 14.17 1.21 -2.41
C ALA A 208 15.00 2.08 -3.36
N GLY A 209 14.99 3.40 -3.17
CA GLY A 209 15.73 4.33 -4.02
C GLY A 209 15.08 4.62 -5.38
N ALA A 210 13.83 4.22 -5.58
CA ALA A 210 13.06 4.59 -6.76
C ALA A 210 13.02 6.11 -6.94
N THR A 211 13.10 6.53 -8.20
CA THR A 211 12.91 7.91 -8.64
C THR A 211 11.59 8.02 -9.39
N GLU A 212 11.12 9.24 -9.61
CA GLU A 212 10.00 9.51 -10.51
C GLU A 212 10.21 8.88 -11.90
N VAL A 213 11.44 8.92 -12.41
CA VAL A 213 11.81 8.33 -13.71
C VAL A 213 11.66 6.81 -13.71
N SER A 214 12.07 6.13 -12.64
CA SER A 214 11.94 4.66 -12.55
C SER A 214 10.52 4.21 -12.23
N ALA A 215 9.71 5.04 -11.58
CA ALA A 215 8.27 4.81 -11.49
C ALA A 215 7.61 4.99 -12.86
N GLY A 216 8.04 6.00 -13.62
CA GLY A 216 7.61 6.32 -14.98
C GLY A 216 6.35 7.19 -15.07
N ASP A 217 5.69 7.42 -13.93
CA ASP A 217 4.55 8.33 -13.81
C ASP A 217 4.68 9.18 -12.53
N ALA A 218 4.49 10.49 -12.67
CA ALA A 218 4.71 11.45 -11.59
C ALA A 218 3.65 11.37 -10.49
N ASP A 219 2.40 11.11 -10.86
CA ASP A 219 1.28 11.03 -9.93
C ASP A 219 1.35 9.72 -9.12
N ALA A 220 1.60 8.60 -9.80
CA ALA A 220 1.89 7.32 -9.17
C ALA A 220 3.07 7.41 -8.18
N PHE A 221 4.13 8.11 -8.56
CA PHE A 221 5.28 8.33 -7.67
C PHE A 221 4.95 9.24 -6.49
N ALA A 222 4.13 10.28 -6.67
CA ALA A 222 3.75 11.18 -5.59
C ALA A 222 2.96 10.48 -4.49
N PHE A 223 2.03 9.59 -4.86
CA PHE A 223 1.18 8.82 -3.95
C PHE A 223 1.69 7.38 -3.72
N ARG A 224 3.00 7.19 -3.76
CA ARG A 224 3.64 5.87 -3.57
C ARG A 224 3.58 5.41 -2.12
N LEU A 225 3.67 4.09 -1.94
CA LEU A 225 3.91 3.47 -0.65
C LEU A 225 5.36 3.73 -0.21
N GLY A 226 5.54 3.95 1.09
CA GLY A 226 6.87 4.21 1.68
C GLY A 226 7.69 2.94 1.95
N ALA A 227 7.06 1.77 1.92
CA ALA A 227 7.65 0.46 2.19
C ALA A 227 7.00 -0.62 1.31
N PRO A 228 7.63 -1.80 1.13
CA PRO A 228 7.00 -2.91 0.41
C PRO A 228 5.66 -3.29 1.03
N ARG A 229 4.69 -3.65 0.19
CA ARG A 229 3.44 -4.28 0.64
C ARG A 229 3.74 -5.71 1.10
N ALA A 230 3.43 -6.02 2.35
CA ALA A 230 3.46 -7.37 2.89
C ALA A 230 2.13 -8.10 2.65
N ASP A 231 1.01 -7.43 2.95
CA ASP A 231 -0.35 -7.93 2.74
C ASP A 231 -1.31 -6.79 2.38
N TRP A 232 -2.49 -7.10 1.84
CA TRP A 232 -3.48 -6.11 1.46
C TRP A 232 -4.91 -6.67 1.40
N SER A 233 -5.91 -5.78 1.43
CA SER A 233 -7.31 -6.17 1.33
C SER A 233 -8.19 -5.02 0.83
N ALA A 234 -9.07 -5.33 -0.12
CA ALA A 234 -10.14 -4.45 -0.60
C ALA A 234 -11.49 -4.69 0.10
N SER A 235 -11.52 -5.48 1.17
CA SER A 235 -12.75 -5.81 1.92
C SER A 235 -13.07 -4.81 3.04
N GLY A 236 -12.24 -3.78 3.23
CA GLY A 236 -12.33 -2.86 4.37
C GLY A 236 -11.83 -3.45 5.69
N SER A 237 -11.21 -4.64 5.68
CA SER A 237 -10.54 -5.23 6.85
C SER A 237 -9.31 -6.04 6.47
N LEU A 238 -8.27 -6.00 7.31
CA LEU A 238 -7.02 -6.73 7.12
C LEU A 238 -6.46 -7.15 8.49
N ALA A 239 -5.95 -8.37 8.61
CA ALA A 239 -5.37 -8.83 9.86
C ALA A 239 -3.97 -8.23 10.08
N ASP A 240 -3.72 -7.75 11.30
CA ASP A 240 -2.37 -7.45 11.79
C ASP A 240 -1.56 -8.74 11.89
N SER A 241 -0.33 -8.69 11.38
CA SER A 241 0.54 -9.86 11.20
C SER A 241 0.88 -10.58 12.51
N SER A 242 0.89 -9.88 13.65
CA SER A 242 1.27 -10.46 14.94
C SER A 242 0.09 -10.90 15.78
N SER A 243 -0.95 -10.07 15.82
CA SER A 243 -2.07 -10.23 16.74
C SER A 243 -3.24 -10.96 16.08
N GLY A 244 -3.26 -11.05 14.75
CA GLY A 244 -4.37 -11.58 13.96
C GLY A 244 -5.65 -10.75 14.05
N ARG A 245 -5.59 -9.59 14.71
CA ARG A 245 -6.71 -8.68 14.88
C ARG A 245 -6.92 -7.85 13.63
N LEU A 246 -8.15 -7.44 13.38
CA LEU A 246 -8.45 -6.67 12.18
C LEU A 246 -8.16 -5.19 12.38
N ALA A 247 -7.32 -4.65 11.51
CA ALA A 247 -7.42 -3.28 11.05
C ALA A 247 -8.66 -3.14 10.16
N THR A 248 -9.37 -2.03 10.27
CA THR A 248 -10.60 -1.80 9.51
C THR A 248 -10.72 -0.37 9.02
N ILE A 249 -11.40 -0.17 7.90
CA ILE A 249 -11.83 1.14 7.41
C ILE A 249 -13.29 1.06 6.97
N ALA A 250 -14.11 2.00 7.42
CA ALA A 250 -15.54 2.03 7.15
C ALA A 250 -16.04 3.45 6.90
N ALA A 251 -16.92 3.63 5.92
CA ALA A 251 -17.49 4.94 5.62
C ALA A 251 -18.41 5.38 6.77
N THR A 252 -18.18 6.57 7.32
CA THR A 252 -19.16 7.25 8.19
C THR A 252 -20.11 8.09 7.34
N SER A 253 -19.64 8.58 6.18
CA SER A 253 -20.45 9.24 5.17
C SER A 253 -19.91 8.99 3.75
N GLY A 254 -20.77 9.11 2.73
CA GLY A 254 -20.36 8.98 1.33
C GLY A 254 -20.20 7.54 0.82
N THR A 255 -19.43 7.38 -0.27
CA THR A 255 -19.19 6.09 -0.94
C THR A 255 -17.72 5.95 -1.35
N GLY A 256 -17.26 4.72 -1.60
CA GLY A 256 -15.94 4.41 -2.14
C GLY A 256 -15.55 2.96 -1.85
N THR A 257 -14.44 2.51 -2.42
CA THR A 257 -13.85 1.19 -2.13
C THR A 257 -12.69 1.36 -1.17
N ALA A 258 -12.85 0.83 0.04
CA ALA A 258 -11.86 0.91 1.10
C ALA A 258 -10.76 -0.14 0.92
N ILE A 259 -9.52 0.30 0.89
CA ILE A 259 -8.33 -0.55 0.78
C ILE A 259 -7.45 -0.38 2.02
N ILE A 260 -6.90 -1.50 2.49
CA ILE A 260 -5.90 -1.55 3.56
C ILE A 260 -4.68 -2.28 3.02
N ILE A 261 -3.50 -1.72 3.27
CA ILE A 261 -2.20 -2.36 3.04
C ILE A 261 -1.49 -2.49 4.37
N SER A 262 -0.92 -3.66 4.65
CA SER A 262 0.07 -3.84 5.72
C SER A 262 1.46 -3.89 5.12
N HIS A 263 2.39 -3.14 5.71
CA HIS A 263 3.82 -3.25 5.40
C HIS A 263 4.55 -4.27 6.28
N GLY A 264 3.91 -4.75 7.35
CA GLY A 264 4.59 -5.40 8.46
C GLY A 264 4.92 -4.39 9.56
N ARG A 265 5.87 -4.73 10.42
CA ARG A 265 6.15 -4.02 11.69
C ARG A 265 7.63 -3.87 12.01
N ASP A 266 8.49 -4.53 11.26
CA ASP A 266 9.91 -4.46 11.48
C ASP A 266 10.45 -3.08 11.12
N ALA A 267 11.66 -2.76 11.57
CA ALA A 267 12.27 -1.47 11.26
C ALA A 267 12.43 -1.22 9.74
N ASN A 268 12.53 -2.30 8.96
CA ASN A 268 12.63 -2.23 7.51
C ASN A 268 11.28 -2.04 6.82
N ASP A 269 10.18 -2.27 7.55
CA ASP A 269 8.81 -2.16 7.05
C ASP A 269 8.25 -0.75 7.28
N GLU A 270 8.96 0.09 8.05
CA GLU A 270 8.55 1.46 8.32
C GLU A 270 8.49 2.27 7.02
N PRO A 271 7.30 2.79 6.63
CA PRO A 271 7.18 3.64 5.48
C PRO A 271 8.14 4.83 5.57
N PHE A 272 8.95 5.03 4.52
CA PHE A 272 9.94 6.09 4.42
C PHE A 272 11.08 6.05 5.46
N ALA A 273 11.22 4.93 6.20
CA ALA A 273 12.37 4.56 7.03
C ALA A 273 12.87 5.66 8.00
N THR A 274 11.96 6.39 8.65
CA THR A 274 12.32 7.48 9.57
C THR A 274 12.81 7.02 10.94
N ASN A 275 12.73 5.71 11.24
CA ASN A 275 13.12 5.09 12.51
C ASN A 275 12.40 5.73 13.71
N ALA A 276 11.12 6.03 13.57
CA ALA A 276 10.43 6.91 14.50
C ALA A 276 10.07 6.26 15.85
N PHE A 277 9.93 4.93 15.88
CA PHE A 277 9.30 4.23 17.00
C PHE A 277 10.28 3.32 17.76
N ASN A 278 10.36 3.50 19.08
CA ASN A 278 11.10 2.60 19.97
C ASN A 278 10.33 1.29 20.22
N LEU A 279 9.01 1.38 20.24
CA LEU A 279 8.12 0.23 20.30
C LEU A 279 7.02 0.41 19.26
N ARG A 280 6.87 -0.57 18.38
CA ARG A 280 5.74 -0.69 17.46
C ARG A 280 4.70 -1.60 18.10
N CYS A 281 3.44 -1.18 18.02
CA CYS A 281 2.31 -1.85 18.66
C CYS A 281 1.23 -2.25 17.65
N SER A 282 1.52 -2.14 16.37
CA SER A 282 0.76 -2.64 15.25
C SER A 282 1.71 -2.79 14.06
N ASP A 283 1.25 -3.41 12.99
CA ASP A 283 1.82 -3.18 11.68
C ASP A 283 1.67 -1.70 11.26
N TYR A 284 2.49 -1.28 10.31
CA TYR A 284 2.27 -0.04 9.57
C TYR A 284 1.19 -0.29 8.52
N PHE A 285 0.10 0.45 8.62
CA PHE A 285 -1.04 0.30 7.73
C PHE A 285 -1.21 1.53 6.84
N ASP A 286 -1.26 1.33 5.53
CA ASP A 286 -1.72 2.34 4.59
C ASP A 286 -3.22 2.16 4.34
N PHE A 287 -3.98 3.24 4.56
CA PHE A 287 -5.43 3.27 4.32
C PHE A 287 -5.72 4.24 3.19
N TYR A 288 -6.53 3.79 2.22
CA TYR A 288 -7.01 4.67 1.16
C TYR A 288 -8.35 4.21 0.60
N VAL A 289 -9.01 5.13 -0.09
CA VAL A 289 -10.33 4.91 -0.65
C VAL A 289 -10.30 5.23 -2.15
N ILE A 290 -10.58 4.22 -2.96
CA ILE A 290 -10.71 4.35 -4.41
C ILE A 290 -12.14 4.84 -4.72
N ASP A 291 -12.27 5.75 -5.68
CA ASP A 291 -13.54 6.36 -6.10
C ASP A 291 -14.36 6.96 -4.93
N GLY A 292 -13.66 7.50 -3.93
CA GLY A 292 -14.26 8.15 -2.77
C GLY A 292 -15.08 9.39 -3.16
N SER A 293 -16.32 9.48 -2.71
CA SER A 293 -17.15 10.67 -2.96
C SER A 293 -16.53 11.91 -2.26
N PRO A 294 -16.42 13.08 -2.94
CA PRO A 294 -15.84 14.27 -2.34
C PRO A 294 -16.52 14.67 -1.01
N GLY A 295 -15.71 14.95 0.01
CA GLY A 295 -16.20 15.30 1.35
C GLY A 295 -16.65 14.12 2.20
N SER A 296 -16.47 12.88 1.72
CA SER A 296 -16.69 11.68 2.56
C SER A 296 -15.72 11.62 3.74
N THR A 297 -16.20 10.97 4.79
CA THR A 297 -15.51 10.73 6.05
C THR A 297 -15.56 9.26 6.39
N TRP A 298 -14.50 8.76 7.01
CA TRP A 298 -14.30 7.33 7.25
C TRP A 298 -13.69 7.10 8.63
N ASP A 299 -14.12 6.04 9.29
CA ASP A 299 -13.50 5.56 10.52
C ASP A 299 -12.39 4.58 10.16
N ILE A 300 -11.19 4.81 10.73
CA ILE A 300 -10.03 3.93 10.57
C ILE A 300 -9.71 3.32 11.92
N SER A 301 -9.71 2.00 12.01
CA SER A 301 -9.38 1.27 13.24
C SER A 301 -8.05 0.54 13.07
N VAL A 302 -7.09 0.82 13.96
CA VAL A 302 -5.79 0.15 14.03
C VAL A 302 -5.77 -0.73 15.28
N PRO A 303 -5.48 -2.04 15.15
CA PRO A 303 -5.34 -2.92 16.31
C PRO A 303 -4.10 -2.56 17.10
N VAL A 304 -4.17 -2.71 18.42
CA VAL A 304 -3.00 -2.57 19.30
C VAL A 304 -2.65 -3.93 19.88
N ASP A 305 -1.37 -4.27 19.78
CA ASP A 305 -0.81 -5.50 20.34
C ASP A 305 -1.10 -5.62 21.84
N ASP A 306 -1.33 -6.85 22.27
CA ASP A 306 -1.68 -7.23 23.65
C ASP A 306 -0.48 -7.27 24.62
N THR A 307 0.66 -6.74 24.21
CA THR A 307 1.87 -6.76 25.04
C THR A 307 1.81 -5.72 26.14
N VAL A 308 2.23 -6.09 27.34
CA VAL A 308 2.27 -5.18 28.51
C VAL A 308 2.98 -3.86 28.18
N SER A 309 3.94 -3.83 27.25
CA SER A 309 4.65 -2.61 26.84
C SER A 309 3.79 -1.66 25.98
N CYS A 310 2.98 -2.20 25.08
CA CYS A 310 2.00 -1.44 24.29
C CYS A 310 0.82 -0.97 25.15
N GLU A 311 0.60 -1.65 26.27
CA GLU A 311 -0.42 -1.30 27.25
C GLU A 311 0.08 -0.41 28.39
N SER A 312 1.37 -0.44 28.76
CA SER A 312 1.90 0.22 29.97
C SER A 312 2.42 1.65 29.73
N GLY A 313 2.17 2.23 28.56
CA GLY A 313 1.95 3.68 28.44
C GLY A 313 0.84 4.20 29.38
N VAL A 314 0.08 3.28 30.00
CA VAL A 314 -0.90 3.45 31.08
C VAL A 314 -0.22 3.58 32.44
N ALA A 315 0.59 4.62 32.65
CA ALA A 315 0.87 5.09 34.01
C ALA A 315 -0.36 5.88 34.51
N GLY A 316 -1.33 5.19 35.13
CA GLY A 316 -2.43 5.85 35.86
C GLY A 316 -3.87 5.56 35.41
N GLY A 317 -4.12 4.53 34.59
CA GLY A 317 -5.50 4.10 34.26
C GLY A 317 -6.20 4.91 33.17
N THR A 318 -5.55 5.92 32.61
CA THR A 318 -5.95 6.58 31.35
C THR A 318 -5.16 5.93 30.21
N VAL A 319 -5.84 5.41 29.20
CA VAL A 319 -5.18 4.95 27.97
C VAL A 319 -4.46 6.15 27.36
N ALA A 320 -3.18 6.02 27.01
CA ALA A 320 -2.54 7.00 26.17
C ALA A 320 -3.23 6.93 24.80
N THR A 321 -4.17 7.84 24.54
CA THR A 321 -4.71 8.09 23.19
C THR A 321 -3.60 8.55 22.23
N ASN A 322 -2.44 8.93 22.78
CA ASN A 322 -1.27 9.43 22.07
C ASN A 322 -0.40 8.30 21.47
N LEU A 323 -1.00 7.18 21.05
CA LEU A 323 -0.30 6.06 20.44
C LEU A 323 -0.59 5.92 18.95
N LEU A 324 -1.68 6.52 18.46
CA LEU A 324 -2.03 6.45 17.05
C LEU A 324 -1.39 7.61 16.31
N TYR A 325 -0.54 7.27 15.35
CA TYR A 325 0.17 8.24 14.53
C TYR A 325 -0.21 8.08 13.08
N LYS A 326 -0.23 9.20 12.36
CA LYS A 326 -0.28 9.25 10.90
C LYS A 326 1.03 9.82 10.35
N PHE A 327 1.41 9.48 9.14
CA PHE A 327 2.53 10.15 8.48
C PHE A 327 2.10 11.54 7.98
N VAL A 328 3.04 12.49 7.96
CA VAL A 328 2.80 13.84 7.45
C VAL A 328 2.41 13.83 5.98
N THR A 329 1.48 14.71 5.61
CA THR A 329 1.08 14.92 4.22
C THR A 329 1.79 16.12 3.61
N SER A 330 2.01 16.06 2.30
CA SER A 330 2.73 17.07 1.53
C SER A 330 1.94 18.38 1.47
N SER A 331 2.61 19.48 1.80
CA SER A 331 2.06 20.83 1.62
C SER A 331 1.96 21.26 0.15
N THR A 332 2.68 20.59 -0.75
CA THR A 332 2.70 20.91 -2.18
C THR A 332 1.79 20.01 -3.02
N VAL A 333 1.58 18.77 -2.58
CA VAL A 333 0.69 17.79 -3.23
C VAL A 333 -0.31 17.30 -2.18
N PRO A 334 -1.47 17.96 -2.03
CA PRO A 334 -2.42 17.65 -0.98
C PRO A 334 -2.80 16.17 -0.92
N GLY A 335 -2.69 15.58 0.26
CA GLY A 335 -3.02 14.17 0.54
C GLY A 335 -1.93 13.15 0.19
N ALA A 336 -0.88 13.54 -0.55
CA ALA A 336 0.28 12.67 -0.76
C ALA A 336 1.19 12.67 0.49
N PRO A 337 1.93 11.60 0.78
CA PRO A 337 2.95 11.60 1.84
C PRO A 337 4.04 12.66 1.62
N ASP A 338 4.46 13.36 2.69
CA ASP A 338 5.59 14.29 2.60
C ASP A 338 6.94 13.55 2.62
N THR A 339 7.42 13.22 1.44
CA THR A 339 8.69 12.48 1.30
C THR A 339 9.94 13.35 1.51
N SER A 340 9.80 14.65 1.76
CA SER A 340 10.91 15.51 2.20
C SER A 340 11.17 15.36 3.70
N CYS A 341 10.19 14.88 4.45
CA CYS A 341 10.31 14.63 5.87
C CYS A 341 11.06 13.31 6.11
N SER A 342 12.15 13.38 6.89
CA SER A 342 13.05 12.23 7.16
C SER A 342 13.39 12.00 8.63
N SER A 343 12.73 12.72 9.55
CA SER A 343 12.93 12.56 10.99
C SER A 343 11.81 11.75 11.64
N ALA A 344 12.00 11.39 12.91
CA ALA A 344 10.92 10.79 13.69
C ALA A 344 9.68 11.70 13.82
N ASP A 345 9.79 13.01 13.60
CA ASP A 345 8.69 13.97 13.69
C ASP A 345 7.73 13.90 12.50
N CYS A 346 8.08 13.16 11.44
CA CYS A 346 7.23 12.94 10.26
C CYS A 346 5.97 12.13 10.54
N TRP A 347 5.83 11.63 11.76
CA TRP A 347 4.68 10.86 12.17
C TRP A 347 3.94 11.65 13.25
N GLU A 348 2.82 12.26 12.94
CA GLU A 348 2.10 13.15 13.85
C GLU A 348 1.06 12.40 14.66
N LEU A 349 0.78 12.84 15.88
CA LEU A 349 -0.26 12.25 16.73
C LEU A 349 -1.63 12.57 16.16
N TRP A 350 -2.48 11.57 15.91
CA TRP A 350 -3.82 11.83 15.37
C TRP A 350 -4.69 12.69 16.31
N SER A 351 -4.48 12.59 17.62
CA SER A 351 -5.18 13.40 18.62
C SER A 351 -5.02 14.92 18.46
N ASP A 352 -4.02 15.35 17.69
CA ASP A 352 -3.80 16.78 17.40
C ASP A 352 -4.68 17.29 16.25
N PHE A 353 -5.30 16.37 15.49
CA PHE A 353 -6.11 16.67 14.30
C PHE A 353 -7.57 16.21 14.43
N GLY A 354 -7.83 15.14 15.18
CA GLY A 354 -9.13 14.50 15.22
C GLY A 354 -9.41 13.71 16.50
N THR A 355 -10.59 13.10 16.53
CA THR A 355 -11.05 12.29 17.66
C THR A 355 -10.49 10.88 17.56
N ILE A 356 -10.13 10.31 18.72
CA ILE A 356 -9.76 8.91 18.86
C ILE A 356 -10.77 8.25 19.80
N SER A 357 -11.38 7.16 19.36
CA SER A 357 -12.09 6.24 20.25
C SER A 357 -11.38 4.91 20.39
N ARG A 358 -11.80 4.16 21.41
CA ARG A 358 -11.26 2.85 21.73
C ARG A 358 -12.38 1.85 21.77
N SER A 359 -12.19 0.73 21.08
CA SER A 359 -13.08 -0.43 21.15
C SER A 359 -12.32 -1.65 21.66
N GLY A 360 -12.96 -2.47 22.49
CA GLY A 360 -12.36 -3.66 23.10
C GLY A 360 -11.99 -3.51 24.58
N THR A 361 -11.22 -4.46 25.11
CA THR A 361 -10.82 -4.56 26.52
C THR A 361 -9.33 -4.24 26.70
N ALA A 362 -8.86 -4.05 27.95
CA ALA A 362 -7.43 -4.17 28.24
C ALA A 362 -6.97 -5.59 27.86
N GLY A 363 -5.77 -5.72 27.32
CA GLY A 363 -5.28 -6.90 26.62
C GLY A 363 -5.69 -6.98 25.16
N SER A 364 -6.70 -6.19 24.72
CA SER A 364 -7.31 -6.43 23.42
C SER A 364 -8.16 -5.25 22.94
N TYR A 365 -7.56 -4.23 22.34
CA TYR A 365 -8.29 -3.07 21.83
C TYR A 365 -7.80 -2.56 20.48
N ASN A 366 -8.68 -1.84 19.80
CA ASN A 366 -8.33 -1.03 18.64
C ASN A 366 -8.41 0.45 19.01
N LEU A 367 -7.56 1.26 18.39
CA LEU A 367 -7.68 2.70 18.36
C LEU A 367 -8.34 3.09 17.05
N THR A 368 -9.44 3.82 17.13
CA THR A 368 -10.18 4.28 15.96
C THR A 368 -10.01 5.78 15.80
N ALA A 369 -9.42 6.21 14.69
CA ALA A 369 -9.49 7.59 14.22
C ALA A 369 -10.88 7.81 13.63
N GLU A 370 -11.65 8.72 14.21
CA GLU A 370 -13.04 8.97 13.81
C GLU A 370 -13.13 10.07 12.75
N ASP A 371 -14.07 9.90 11.81
CA ASP A 371 -14.41 10.89 10.78
C ASP A 371 -13.20 11.40 9.98
N VAL A 372 -12.27 10.51 9.64
CA VAL A 372 -11.09 10.82 8.85
C VAL A 372 -11.52 11.32 7.47
N PRO A 373 -11.12 12.54 7.06
CA PRO A 373 -11.47 13.08 5.75
C PRO A 373 -10.83 12.26 4.63
N LEU A 374 -11.53 12.12 3.50
CA LEU A 374 -10.99 11.45 2.30
C LEU A 374 -9.62 11.99 1.86
N ALA A 375 -9.33 13.26 2.09
CA ALA A 375 -8.04 13.87 1.73
C ALA A 375 -6.83 13.30 2.50
N GLU A 376 -7.05 12.71 3.68
CA GLU A 376 -6.02 12.01 4.47
C GLU A 376 -5.87 10.55 4.02
N LEU A 377 -6.84 10.04 3.25
CA LEU A 377 -6.98 8.64 2.81
C LEU A 377 -6.55 8.45 1.36
N LEU A 378 -5.46 9.10 0.98
CA LEU A 378 -4.87 9.01 -0.36
C LEU A 378 -3.50 8.33 -0.33
N GLY A 379 -3.22 7.50 0.69
CA GLY A 379 -1.95 6.78 0.85
C GLY A 379 -1.10 7.29 2.01
N THR A 380 -1.75 7.72 3.09
CA THR A 380 -1.07 8.12 4.32
C THR A 380 -1.00 6.91 5.26
N PRO A 381 0.19 6.49 5.69
CA PRO A 381 0.30 5.38 6.61
C PRO A 381 -0.03 5.79 8.05
N PHE A 382 -0.59 4.83 8.79
CA PHE A 382 -0.94 4.89 10.19
C PHE A 382 -0.25 3.77 10.97
N VAL A 383 0.05 4.03 12.23
CA VAL A 383 0.65 3.03 13.12
C VAL A 383 0.31 3.33 14.58
N ALA A 384 0.10 2.27 15.37
CA ALA A 384 0.09 2.34 16.81
C ALA A 384 1.51 2.11 17.35
N GLY A 385 2.04 2.99 18.19
CA GLY A 385 3.39 2.81 18.73
C GLY A 385 3.77 3.78 19.84
N LEU A 386 4.97 3.60 20.40
CA LEU A 386 5.59 4.52 21.37
C LEU A 386 6.89 5.10 20.81
N ARG A 387 7.03 6.42 20.94
CA ARG A 387 8.28 7.13 20.73
C ARG A 387 8.94 7.46 22.06
N SER A 388 10.26 7.62 22.06
CA SER A 388 10.90 8.37 23.14
C SER A 388 10.38 9.79 23.06
N THR A 389 9.66 10.23 24.08
CA THR A 389 9.39 11.66 24.26
C THR A 389 10.74 12.38 24.21
N PRO A 390 10.92 13.48 23.45
CA PRO A 390 11.95 14.44 23.84
C PRO A 390 11.60 14.76 25.27
N THR A 391 12.51 14.43 26.20
CA THR A 391 12.35 14.58 27.65
C THR A 391 11.38 15.71 27.91
N ALA A 392 10.16 15.38 28.31
CA ALA A 392 9.30 16.36 28.91
C ALA A 392 10.15 16.84 30.09
N ILE A 393 10.73 18.03 29.95
CA ILE A 393 11.12 18.81 31.09
C ILE A 393 9.79 18.94 31.81
N SER A 394 9.56 18.05 32.77
CA SER A 394 8.49 18.27 33.72
C SER A 394 8.75 19.69 34.18
N LEU A 395 7.79 20.60 33.97
CA LEU A 395 7.65 21.68 34.91
C LEU A 395 7.34 21.01 36.25
N SER A 396 8.37 20.48 36.90
CA SER A 396 8.42 20.47 38.34
C SER A 396 8.26 21.93 38.66
N THR A 397 7.09 22.28 39.14
CA THR A 397 6.85 23.52 39.85
C THR A 397 8.13 23.80 40.64
N PHE A 398 8.86 24.86 40.28
CA PHE A 398 9.79 25.48 41.19
C PHE A 398 8.90 26.07 42.30
N ALA A 399 8.41 25.21 43.18
CA ALA A 399 8.08 25.61 44.52
C ALA A 399 9.44 25.91 45.16
N PRO A 400 9.78 27.17 45.47
CA PRO A 400 10.90 27.39 46.35
C PRO A 400 10.59 26.63 47.64
N GLU A 401 11.35 25.58 47.93
CA GLU A 401 11.44 25.07 49.30
C GLU A 401 12.03 26.21 50.12
N VAL A 402 11.17 27.06 50.66
CA VAL A 402 11.49 27.87 51.81
C VAL A 402 11.40 26.89 52.98
N PRO A 403 12.51 26.53 53.63
CA PRO A 403 12.45 25.68 54.81
C PRO A 403 11.54 26.34 55.83
N ALA A 404 10.54 25.61 56.33
CA ALA A 404 9.66 26.06 57.38
C ALA A 404 10.50 26.39 58.63
N GLY A 405 10.92 27.65 58.75
CA GLY A 405 11.84 28.12 59.79
C GLY A 405 12.52 29.46 59.50
N SER A 406 12.65 29.87 58.23
CA SER A 406 13.37 31.12 57.89
C SER A 406 12.47 32.37 57.78
N ALA A 407 11.16 32.21 57.57
CA ALA A 407 10.22 33.33 57.48
C ALA A 407 10.03 34.08 58.82
N LEU A 408 10.15 33.38 59.95
CA LEU A 408 9.99 34.00 61.28
C LEU A 408 11.21 34.84 61.69
N ILE A 409 12.41 34.47 61.25
CA ILE A 409 13.66 35.21 61.53
C ILE A 409 13.73 36.47 60.64
N ALA A 410 13.27 36.38 59.39
CA ALA A 410 13.22 37.54 58.49
C ALA A 410 12.19 38.58 58.96
N LEU A 411 10.99 38.17 59.39
CA LEU A 411 9.97 39.11 59.91
C LEU A 411 10.40 39.76 61.23
N THR A 412 11.06 39.03 62.12
CA THR A 412 11.55 39.60 63.40
C THR A 412 12.71 40.55 63.20
N ALA A 413 13.61 40.29 62.24
CA ALA A 413 14.69 41.20 61.86
C ALA A 413 14.17 42.49 61.21
N ILE A 414 13.16 42.40 60.34
CA ILE A 414 12.54 43.56 59.69
C ILE A 414 11.76 44.41 60.72
N ALA A 415 11.06 43.77 61.66
CA ALA A 415 10.36 44.47 62.74
C ALA A 415 11.34 45.19 63.70
N ALA A 416 12.48 44.56 64.03
CA ALA A 416 13.52 45.18 64.84
C ALA A 416 14.21 46.37 64.12
N LEU A 417 14.41 46.26 62.81
CA LEU A 417 14.98 47.34 62.00
C LEU A 417 14.01 48.54 61.90
N LEU A 418 12.71 48.29 61.73
CA LEU A 418 11.66 49.33 61.75
C LEU A 418 11.51 49.99 63.12
N LEU A 419 11.70 49.24 64.21
CA LEU A 419 11.71 49.79 65.57
C LEU A 419 12.95 50.67 65.82
N LEU A 420 14.12 50.28 65.29
CA LEU A 420 15.33 51.09 65.37
C LEU A 420 15.21 52.39 64.56
N LEU A 421 14.63 52.33 63.36
CA LEU A 421 14.40 53.52 62.53
C LEU A 421 13.41 54.50 63.16
N THR A 422 12.36 54.00 63.83
CA THR A 422 11.39 54.84 64.55
C THR A 422 11.98 55.49 65.80
N VAL A 423 12.84 54.78 66.55
CA VAL A 423 13.56 55.36 67.69
C VAL A 423 14.59 56.41 67.26
N VAL A 424 15.29 56.21 66.13
CA VAL A 424 16.26 57.17 65.58
C VAL A 424 15.56 58.42 65.02
N THR A 425 14.38 58.29 64.42
CA THR A 425 13.59 59.45 63.96
C THR A 425 12.96 60.24 65.11
N LEU A 426 12.52 59.58 66.19
CA LEU A 426 12.06 60.25 67.42
C LEU A 426 13.20 60.94 68.17
N TYR A 427 14.42 60.39 68.16
CA TYR A 427 15.60 61.00 68.80
C TYR A 427 16.11 62.23 68.01
N THR A 428 16.02 62.21 66.68
CA THR A 428 16.41 63.35 65.83
C THR A 428 15.37 64.47 65.83
N GLN A 429 14.07 64.18 65.94
CA GLN A 429 13.03 65.20 66.12
C GLN A 429 13.09 65.93 67.47
N ARG A 430 13.68 65.33 68.51
CA ARG A 430 13.84 65.97 69.84
C ARG A 430 15.00 66.96 69.94
N ARG A 431 15.84 67.10 68.90
CA ARG A 431 16.97 68.04 68.84
C ARG A 431 16.79 69.21 67.88
N ILE A 432 15.66 69.30 67.18
CA ILE A 432 15.39 70.37 66.20
C ILE A 432 14.00 70.97 66.46
N LEU A 433 13.81 71.56 67.64
CA LEU A 433 12.88 72.66 67.91
C LEU A 433 13.56 73.50 69.01
N PRO A 434 13.57 74.84 68.90
CA PRO A 434 14.49 75.73 69.60
C PRO A 434 14.37 75.72 71.13
#